data_AF-A0A8C6DZI9-F1
#
_entry.id   AF-A0A8C6DZI9-F1
#
_cell.length_a   1.000
_cell.length_b   1.000
_cell.length_c   1.000
_cell.angle_alpha   90.00
_cell.angle_beta   90.00
_cell.angle_gamma   90.00
#
_symmetry.space_group_name_H-M   'P 1'
#
loop_
_entity.id
_entity.type
_entity.pdbx_description
1 polymer ?
#
loop_
_entity_poly.entity_id
_entity_poly.type
_entity_poly.pdbx_seq_one_letter_code
_entity_poly.pdbx_strand_id
1 'polypeptide(L)' 'LSLFADDMILYTENPKDSTRKLLELINDYSKVAGYKINTQKSLAFQPSL' A
#
# COMPACT_ATOMS: atom_id res chain seq x y z
N LEU A 1 -17.88 3.04 1.09
CA LEU A 1 -16.81 2.55 0.20
C LEU A 1 -15.84 1.73 1.04
N SER A 2 -16.05 0.41 1.14
CA SER A 2 -15.01 -0.48 1.64
C SER A 2 -14.14 -0.83 0.45
N LEU A 3 -13.05 -0.09 0.25
CA LEU A 3 -12.02 -0.51 -0.68
C LEU A 3 -11.24 -1.59 0.06
N PHE A 4 -11.51 -2.86 -0.26
CA PHE A 4 -10.75 -3.99 0.27
C PHE A 4 -9.30 -3.86 -0.21
N ALA A 5 -8.48 -3.17 0.58
CA ALA A 5 -7.03 -3.10 0.37
C ALA A 5 -6.38 -4.48 0.62
N ASP A 6 -7.05 -5.36 1.36
CA ASP A 6 -6.56 -6.70 1.67
C ASP A 6 -6.62 -7.67 0.46
N ASP A 7 -7.46 -7.38 -0.56
CA ASP A 7 -7.66 -8.27 -1.73
C ASP A 7 -7.17 -7.68 -3.06
N MET A 8 -6.67 -6.45 -3.08
CA MET A 8 -6.20 -5.82 -4.32
C MET A 8 -4.76 -6.27 -4.64
N ILE A 9 -4.60 -7.54 -5.01
CA ILE A 9 -3.34 -8.08 -5.56
C ILE A 9 -3.08 -7.36 -6.89
N LEU A 10 -2.18 -6.38 -6.87
CA LEU A 10 -1.77 -5.65 -8.07
C LEU A 10 -0.84 -6.55 -8.90
N TYR A 11 -1.39 -7.26 -9.89
CA TYR A 11 -0.59 -8.03 -10.87
C TYR A 11 0.13 -7.07 -11.81
N THR A 12 1.39 -6.76 -11.49
CA THR A 12 2.23 -5.91 -12.34
C THR A 12 3.55 -6.62 -12.62
N GLU A 13 4.11 -6.37 -13.79
CA GLU A 13 5.36 -6.94 -14.27
C GLU A 13 6.54 -6.73 -13.29
N ASN A 14 6.52 -5.67 -12.47
CA ASN A 14 7.45 -5.48 -11.35
C ASN A 14 6.74 -5.25 -10.00
N PRO A 15 6.49 -6.33 -9.22
CA PRO A 15 5.80 -6.27 -7.93
C PRO A 15 6.42 -5.28 -6.93
N LYS A 16 7.75 -5.09 -6.98
CA LYS A 16 8.48 -4.22 -6.06
C LYS A 16 8.19 -2.73 -6.30
N ASP A 17 8.21 -2.31 -7.55
CA ASP A 17 7.95 -0.91 -7.93
C ASP A 17 6.48 -0.54 -7.69
N SER A 18 5.59 -1.49 -7.96
CA SER A 18 4.16 -1.35 -7.71
C SER A 18 3.81 -1.25 -6.23
N THR A 19 4.47 -2.06 -5.39
CA THR A 19 4.30 -1.96 -3.94
C THR A 19 4.74 -0.58 -3.42
N ARG A 20 5.83 -0.01 -3.96
CA ARG A 20 6.27 1.35 -3.58
C ARG A 20 5.24 2.41 -3.95
N LYS A 21 4.72 2.38 -5.19
CA LYS A 21 3.69 3.33 -5.65
C LYS A 21 2.39 3.23 -4.83
N LEU A 22 1.98 2.01 -4.48
CA LEU A 22 0.80 1.77 -3.64
C LEU A 22 0.98 2.37 -2.23
N LEU A 23 2.16 2.18 -1.63
CA LEU A 23 2.47 2.75 -0.31
C LEU A 23 2.46 4.28 -0.34
N GLU A 24 2.97 4.91 -1.40
CA GLU A 24 2.91 6.37 -1.58
C GLU A 24 1.47 6.88 -1.65
N LEU A 25 0.62 6.21 -2.45
CA LEU A 25 -0.79 6.58 -2.59
C LEU A 25 -1.57 6.44 -1.27
N ILE A 26 -1.39 5.31 -0.57
CA ILE A 26 -2.00 5.10 0.77
C ILE A 26 -1.51 6.18 1.73
N ASN A 27 -0.25 6.58 1.62
CA ASN A 27 0.32 7.61 2.47
C ASN A 27 -0.29 8.99 2.25
N ASP A 28 -0.44 9.39 0.99
CA ASP A 28 -1.03 10.69 0.68
C ASP A 28 -2.53 10.72 0.97
N TYR A 29 -3.25 9.64 0.69
CA TYR A 29 -4.66 9.51 1.09
C TYR A 29 -4.83 9.61 2.61
N SER A 30 -4.00 8.91 3.37
CA SER A 30 -4.08 8.92 4.84
C SER A 30 -3.78 10.31 5.42
N LYS A 31 -2.84 11.06 4.85
CA LYS A 31 -2.59 12.46 5.24
C LYS A 31 -3.82 13.34 5.03
N VAL A 32 -4.47 13.21 3.86
CA VAL A 32 -5.70 13.97 3.54
C VAL A 32 -6.85 13.58 4.47
N ALA A 33 -7.00 12.30 4.77
CA ALA A 33 -8.05 11.78 5.64
C ALA A 33 -7.74 11.92 7.14
N GLY A 34 -6.54 12.40 7.52
CA GLY A 34 -6.13 12.56 8.91
C GLY A 34 -5.81 11.25 9.65
N TYR A 35 -5.62 10.15 8.92
CA TYR A 35 -5.25 8.86 9.51
C TYR A 35 -3.74 8.75 9.71
N LYS A 36 -3.33 8.23 10.87
CA LYS A 36 -1.94 7.88 11.15
C LYS A 36 -1.65 6.46 10.68
N ILE A 37 -0.68 6.33 9.78
CA ILE A 37 -0.29 5.05 9.18
C ILE A 37 0.80 4.41 10.04
N ASN A 38 0.73 3.09 10.21
CA ASN A 38 1.81 2.32 10.83
C ASN A 38 2.69 1.71 9.74
N THR A 39 3.80 2.39 9.42
CA THR A 39 4.76 1.97 8.40
C THR A 39 5.40 0.61 8.66
N GLN A 40 5.54 0.17 9.91
CA GLN A 40 6.09 -1.15 10.23
C GLN A 40 5.16 -2.28 9.75
N LYS A 41 3.84 -2.11 9.92
CA LYS A 41 2.86 -3.06 9.38
C LYS A 41 2.84 -3.05 7.85
N SER A 42 2.99 -1.86 7.25
CA SER A 42 2.99 -1.72 5.79
C SER A 42 4.22 -2.34 5.12
N LEU A 43 5.38 -2.32 5.77
CA LEU A 43 6.61 -2.94 5.26
C LEU A 43 6.58 -4.47 5.34
N ALA A 44 5.83 -5.05 6.28
CA ALA A 44 5.63 -6.50 6.37
C ALA A 44 4.87 -7.08 5.17
N PHE A 45 4.16 -6.23 4.41
CA PHE A 45 3.45 -6.60 3.17
C PHE A 45 4.31 -6.45 1.91
N GLN A 46 5.59 -6.05 2.01
CA GLN A 46 6.45 -6.03 0.82
C GLN A 46 6.66 -7.46 0.30
N PRO A 47 6.30 -7.76 -0.96
CA PRO A 47 6.57 -9.06 -1.54
C PRO A 47 8.07 -9.32 -1.56
N SER A 48 8.50 -10.40 -0.92
CA SER A 48 9.84 -10.95 -1.10
C SER A 48 9.90 -11.69 -2.44
N LEU A 49 10.49 -11.05 -3.46
CA LEU A 49 10.99 -11.70 -4.67
C LEU A 49 12.51 -11.62 -4.70
#